data_AF-A0A940P1C0-F1
#
_entry.id   AF-A0A940P1C0-F1
#
_cell.length_a   1.000
_cell.length_b   1.000
_cell.length_c   1.000
_cell.angle_alpha   90.00
_cell.angle_beta   90.00
_cell.angle_gamma   90.00
#
_symmetry.space_group_name_H-M   'P 1'
#
loop_
_entity.id
_entity.type
_entity.pdbx_description
1 polymer ?
#
loop_
_entity_poly.entity_id
_entity_poly.type
_entity_poly.pdbx_seq_one_letter_code
_entity_poly.pdbx_strand_id
1 'polypeptide(L)' 'MEAKTTTITTVKRELRLQVWSAQIEAQQTSGLTVQQWCSQNEIKPSTYYNRLRVSVNQTRPS' A
#
# COMPACT_ATOMS: atom_id res chain seq x y z
N MET A 1 -5.41 30.34 14.35
CA MET A 1 -4.61 29.71 13.28
C MET A 1 -5.00 28.24 13.22
N GLU A 2 -5.96 27.80 12.41
CA GLU A 2 -6.33 26.37 12.40
C GLU A 2 -7.12 26.00 11.14
N ALA A 3 -6.41 25.70 10.05
CA ALA A 3 -7.00 25.14 8.83
C ALA A 3 -5.97 24.32 8.02
N LYS A 4 -5.01 23.65 8.70
CA LYS A 4 -3.96 22.86 8.02
C LYS A 4 -4.02 21.36 8.28
N THR A 5 -4.87 20.89 9.19
CA THR A 5 -4.86 19.48 9.61
C THR A 5 -5.66 18.57 8.68
N THR A 6 -6.70 19.08 8.03
CA THR A 6 -7.64 18.29 7.21
C THR A 6 -7.10 17.95 5.82
N THR A 7 -6.23 18.79 5.24
CA THR A 7 -5.59 18.53 3.95
C THR A 7 -4.41 17.56 4.06
N ILE A 8 -3.71 17.56 5.20
CA ILE A 8 -2.56 16.68 5.42
C ILE A 8 -2.99 15.20 5.51
N THR A 9 -4.19 14.90 6.00
CA THR A 9 -4.67 13.52 6.17
C THR A 9 -5.09 12.86 4.84
N THR A 10 -5.67 13.61 3.91
CA THR A 10 -6.01 13.13 2.56
C THR A 10 -4.75 12.90 1.73
N VAL A 11 -3.81 13.84 1.73
CA VAL A 11 -2.51 13.68 1.03
C VAL A 11 -1.73 12.47 1.58
N LYS A 12 -1.76 12.25 2.91
CA LYS A 12 -1.15 11.05 3.51
C LYS A 12 -1.79 9.75 3.04
N ARG A 13 -3.10 9.72 2.74
CA ARG A 13 -3.77 8.51 2.24
C ARG A 13 -3.29 8.18 0.83
N GLU A 14 -3.26 9.16 -0.07
CA GLU A 14 -2.82 8.99 -1.46
C GLU A 14 -1.35 8.58 -1.54
N LEU A 15 -0.49 9.23 -0.74
CA LEU A 15 0.92 8.87 -0.65
C LEU A 15 1.09 7.41 -0.18
N ARG A 16 0.30 6.97 0.82
CA ARG A 16 0.35 5.58 1.26
C ARG A 16 -0.07 4.60 0.17
N LEU A 17 -1.06 4.94 -0.66
CA LEU A 17 -1.47 4.08 -1.78
C LEU A 17 -0.33 3.93 -2.81
N GLN A 18 0.34 5.02 -3.17
CA GLN A 18 1.50 4.96 -4.07
C GLN A 18 2.65 4.13 -3.49
N VAL A 19 2.98 4.35 -2.21
CA VAL A 19 4.01 3.56 -1.52
C VAL A 19 3.64 2.07 -1.51
N TRP A 20 2.36 1.74 -1.33
CA TRP A 20 1.91 0.35 -1.35
C TRP A 20 2.01 -0.28 -2.74
N SER A 21 1.62 0.43 -3.80
CA SER A 21 1.80 -0.09 -5.16
C SER A 21 3.27 -0.39 -5.46
N ALA A 22 4.18 0.53 -5.13
CA ALA A 22 5.62 0.32 -5.29
C ALA A 22 6.13 -0.87 -4.47
N GLN A 23 5.59 -1.08 -3.26
CA GLN A 23 5.91 -2.25 -2.43
C GLN A 23 5.43 -3.56 -3.03
N ILE A 24 4.22 -3.58 -3.61
CA ILE A 24 3.66 -4.75 -4.30
C ILE A 24 4.50 -5.08 -5.54
N GLU A 25 4.90 -4.07 -6.32
CA GLU A 25 5.81 -4.26 -7.47
C GLU A 25 7.16 -4.78 -7.01
N ALA A 26 7.76 -4.21 -5.95
CA ALA A 26 9.01 -4.70 -5.39
C ALA A 26 8.90 -6.15 -4.91
N GLN A 27 7.76 -6.56 -4.32
CA GLN A 27 7.51 -7.96 -3.95
C GLN A 27 7.45 -8.86 -5.18
N GLN A 28 6.75 -8.45 -6.24
CA GLN A 28 6.65 -9.20 -7.49
C GLN A 28 8.02 -9.35 -8.17
N THR A 29 8.81 -8.27 -8.23
CA THR A 29 10.17 -8.30 -8.79
C THR A 29 11.12 -9.13 -7.93
N SER A 30 10.91 -9.15 -6.62
CA SER A 30 11.75 -9.91 -5.69
C SER A 30 11.55 -11.43 -5.80
N GLY A 31 10.43 -11.90 -6.38
CA GLY A 31 10.12 -13.33 -6.51
C GLY A 31 9.91 -14.07 -5.17
N LEU A 32 9.89 -13.34 -4.05
CA LEU A 32 9.67 -13.88 -2.72
C LEU A 32 8.17 -14.14 -2.50
N THR A 33 7.84 -15.13 -1.67
CA THR A 33 6.44 -15.32 -1.27
C THR A 33 5.96 -14.13 -0.44
N VAL A 34 4.65 -13.83 -0.51
CA VAL A 34 4.03 -12.73 0.26
C VAL A 34 4.38 -12.81 1.74
N GLN A 35 4.42 -14.02 2.34
CA GLN A 35 4.75 -14.21 3.75
C GLN A 35 6.21 -13.82 4.06
N GLN A 36 7.18 -14.27 3.24
CA GLN A 36 8.59 -13.93 3.43
C GLN A 36 8.84 -12.44 3.27
N TRP A 37 8.26 -11.84 2.22
CA TRP A 37 8.38 -10.42 1.98
C TRP A 37 7.73 -9.59 3.10
N CYS A 38 6.55 -10.01 3.59
CA CYS A 38 5.88 -9.42 4.75
C CYS A 38 6.74 -9.48 6.01
N SER A 39 7.38 -10.62 6.29
CA SER A 39 8.29 -10.78 7.43
C SER A 39 9.52 -9.88 7.32
N GLN A 40 10.10 -9.72 6.13
CA GLN A 40 11.26 -8.84 5.91
C GLN A 40 10.93 -7.35 6.01
N ASN A 41 9.73 -6.96 5.58
CA ASN A 41 9.29 -5.56 5.57
C ASN A 41 8.49 -5.17 6.82
N GLU A 42 8.42 -6.06 7.82
CA GLU A 42 7.65 -5.89 9.06
C GLU A 42 6.17 -5.56 8.83
N ILE A 43 5.61 -6.07 7.72
CA ILE A 43 4.21 -5.89 7.35
C ILE A 43 3.43 -7.13 7.77
N LYS A 44 2.26 -6.91 8.37
CA LYS A 44 1.34 -8.02 8.66
C LYS A 44 0.77 -8.57 7.34
N PRO A 45 0.75 -9.89 7.12
CA PRO A 45 0.17 -10.48 5.90
C PRO A 45 -1.30 -10.05 5.68
N SER A 46 -2.08 -9.93 6.75
CA SER A 46 -3.45 -9.42 6.70
C SER A 46 -3.54 -8.00 6.13
N THR A 47 -2.57 -7.15 6.49
CA THR A 47 -2.46 -5.79 5.96
C THR A 47 -2.07 -5.83 4.48
N TYR A 48 -1.13 -6.71 4.11
CA TYR A 48 -0.72 -6.90 2.71
C TYR A 48 -1.89 -7.28 1.80
N TYR A 49 -2.67 -8.32 2.16
CA TYR A 49 -3.82 -8.75 1.34
C TYR A 49 -4.90 -7.66 1.23
N ASN A 50 -5.11 -6.87 2.29
CA ASN A 50 -6.04 -5.74 2.23
C ASN A 50 -5.55 -4.67 1.24
N ARG A 51 -4.24 -4.34 1.27
CA ARG A 51 -3.62 -3.39 0.35
C ARG A 51 -3.67 -3.88 -1.10
N LEU A 52 -3.37 -5.16 -1.33
CA LEU A 52 -3.45 -5.79 -2.63
C LEU A 52 -4.87 -5.75 -3.20
N ARG A 53 -5.89 -5.97 -2.37
CA ARG A 53 -7.29 -5.81 -2.77
C ARG A 53 -7.59 -4.37 -3.17
N VAL A 54 -7.13 -3.39 -2.40
CA VAL A 54 -7.35 -1.96 -2.72
C VAL A 54 -6.65 -1.58 -4.03
N SER A 55 -5.41 -2.02 -4.25
CA SER A 55 -4.67 -1.73 -5.49
C SER A 55 -5.33 -2.37 -6.72
N VAL A 56 -5.79 -3.63 -6.62
CA VAL A 56 -6.49 -4.32 -7.71
C VAL A 56 -7.86 -3.69 -8.01
N ASN A 57 -8.56 -3.17 -7.00
CA ASN A 57 -9.81 -2.44 -7.22
C ASN A 57 -9.60 -1.06 -7.87
N GLN A 58 -8.40 -0.45 -7.75
CA GLN A 58 -8.07 0.79 -8.43
C GLN A 58 -7.70 0.60 -9.91
N THR A 59 -7.15 -0.54 -10.30
CA THR A 59 -6.70 -0.82 -11.69
C THR A 59 -7.77 -1.42 -12.61
N ARG A 60 -9.01 -1.59 -12.12
CA ARG A 60 -10.14 -2.01 -12.95
C ARG A 60 -11.12 -0.85 -13.13
N PRO A 61 -10.95 0.04 -14.12
CA PRO A 61 -12.05 0.90 -14.53
C PRO A 61 -13.15 0.02 -15.15
N SER A 62 -14.39 0.25 -14.74
CA SER A 62 -15.57 -0.31 -15.42
C SER A 62 -15.78 0.35 -16.76
#